data_AF-A0A1Z8V3Y1-F1
#
_entry.id   AF-A0A1Z8V3Y1-F1
#
_cell.length_a   1.000
_cell.length_b   1.000
_cell.length_c   1.000
_cell.angle_alpha   90.00
_cell.angle_beta   90.00
_cell.angle_gamma   90.00
#
_symmetry.space_group_name_H-M   'P 1'
#
loop_
_entity.id
_entity.type
_entity.pdbx_description
1 polymer ?
#
loop_
_entity_poly.entity_id
_entity_poly.type
_entity_poly.pdbx_seq_one_letter_code
_entity_poly.pdbx_strand_id
1 'polypeptide(L)'
;MYALVRVIGLLGILFTFGLFSLGCYMYLEFNRPAELQSDKVIIIPKGSGLNEIASLLSDNGVIKSKYPFILAAKIFGLSGRLKAGEYEFSTMVKPAAVLEILTAGRTLVRHITIPEGLTSKEIVKLLKEENGLVGTINSTPPEGSLLPETYYYSFGDSRLEIVNRMKKQFTKKLKELWDTRNPNIPIKTSYEAVILASIIEKETAIREERFLIASVFTNRLYRKMRLQSDPTVIYGVAGKDLNEPITQTDLRRETAHNTYVIRGLPKTPICNPGIASIEAALHPATTSYFYFVAKGGGRHSFSKTLKEHNINVKKWRKAQEKISK
;
A
#
# COMPACT_ATOMS: atom_id res chain seq x y z
N MET A 1 57.51 -48.05 31.42
CA MET A 1 57.60 -46.90 30.51
C MET A 1 56.94 -47.16 29.15
N TYR A 2 57.30 -48.21 28.40
CA TYR A 2 56.73 -48.52 27.08
C TYR A 2 55.22 -48.79 27.04
N ALA A 3 54.65 -49.43 28.06
CA ALA A 3 53.21 -49.67 28.15
C ALA A 3 52.40 -48.36 28.29
N LEU A 4 52.90 -47.41 29.09
CA LEU A 4 52.27 -46.11 29.29
C LEU A 4 52.24 -45.28 27.99
N VAL A 5 53.35 -45.27 27.24
CA VAL A 5 53.45 -44.56 25.95
C VAL A 5 52.49 -45.16 24.91
N ARG A 6 52.33 -46.49 24.87
CA ARG A 6 51.36 -47.16 23.98
C ARG A 6 49.92 -46.85 24.35
N VAL A 7 49.59 -46.82 25.65
CA VAL A 7 48.24 -46.47 26.13
C VAL A 7 47.92 -45.02 25.79
N ILE A 8 48.84 -44.08 26.01
CA ILE A 8 48.65 -42.67 25.64
C ILE A 8 48.51 -42.52 24.12
N GLY A 9 49.31 -43.23 23.32
CA GLY A 9 49.19 -43.23 21.86
C GLY A 9 47.85 -43.77 21.36
N LEU A 10 47.35 -44.87 21.93
CA LEU A 10 46.03 -45.44 21.62
C LEU A 10 44.90 -44.50 22.02
N LEU A 11 44.98 -43.86 23.19
CA LEU A 11 44.01 -42.86 23.63
C LEU A 11 44.00 -41.63 22.70
N GLY A 12 45.17 -41.20 22.23
CA GLY A 12 45.29 -40.13 21.24
C GLY A 12 44.63 -40.46 19.90
N ILE A 13 44.82 -41.68 19.39
CA ILE A 13 44.19 -42.15 18.15
C ILE A 13 42.66 -42.28 18.31
N LEU A 14 42.19 -42.80 19.44
CA LEU A 14 40.76 -42.87 19.73
C LEU A 14 40.13 -41.48 19.82
N PHE A 15 40.84 -40.52 20.40
CA PHE A 15 40.39 -39.14 20.48
C PHE A 15 40.31 -38.46 19.10
N THR A 16 41.32 -38.62 18.26
CA THR A 16 41.31 -38.05 16.89
C THR A 16 40.25 -38.72 16.01
N PHE A 17 40.07 -40.03 16.12
CA PHE A 17 38.99 -40.74 15.43
C PHE A 17 37.61 -40.28 15.91
N GLY A 18 37.44 -40.07 17.22
CA GLY A 18 36.22 -39.51 17.79
C GLY A 18 35.91 -38.10 17.26
N LEU A 19 36.91 -37.22 17.20
CA LEU A 19 36.77 -35.88 16.62
C LEU A 19 36.45 -35.93 15.12
N PHE A 20 37.09 -36.83 14.36
CA PHE A 20 36.81 -37.00 12.93
C PHE A 20 35.39 -37.52 12.70
N SER A 21 34.97 -38.55 13.45
CA SER A 21 33.61 -39.10 13.38
C SER A 21 32.57 -38.04 13.74
N LEU A 22 32.82 -37.23 14.78
CA LEU A 22 31.95 -36.11 15.16
C LEU A 22 31.91 -35.05 14.05
N GLY A 23 33.06 -34.71 13.46
CA GLY A 23 33.15 -33.79 12.32
C GLY A 23 32.37 -34.26 11.10
N CYS A 24 32.53 -35.54 10.72
CA CYS A 24 31.76 -36.16 9.63
C CYS A 24 30.26 -36.15 9.92
N TYR A 25 29.84 -36.52 11.14
CA TYR A 25 28.45 -36.48 11.56
C TYR A 25 27.87 -35.05 11.44
N MET A 26 28.57 -34.05 11.95
CA MET A 26 28.15 -32.64 11.88
C MET A 26 28.08 -32.14 10.44
N TYR A 27 29.02 -32.54 9.58
CA TYR A 27 29.03 -32.18 8.16
C TYR A 27 27.86 -32.81 7.40
N LEU A 28 27.58 -34.10 7.62
CA LEU A 28 26.46 -34.80 6.99
C LEU A 28 25.13 -34.19 7.42
N GLU A 29 24.96 -33.91 8.71
CA GLU A 29 23.72 -33.32 9.23
C GLU A 29 23.51 -31.88 8.76
N PHE A 30 24.58 -31.08 8.62
CA PHE A 30 24.49 -29.72 8.07
C PHE A 30 24.12 -29.68 6.58
N ASN A 31 24.40 -30.74 5.83
CA ASN A 31 24.07 -30.82 4.40
C ASN A 31 22.76 -31.57 4.13
N ARG A 32 22.14 -32.14 5.15
CA ARG A 32 20.88 -32.85 5.04
C ARG A 32 19.73 -31.86 4.80
N PRO A 33 18.97 -31.98 3.70
CA PRO A 33 17.86 -31.08 3.44
C PRO A 33 16.74 -31.26 4.47
N ALA A 34 15.93 -30.21 4.61
CA ALA A 34 14.65 -30.31 5.30
C ALA A 34 13.73 -31.32 4.59
N GLU A 35 12.81 -31.90 5.33
CA GLU A 35 11.77 -32.81 4.83
C GLU A 35 10.41 -32.20 5.19
N LEU A 36 10.15 -30.96 4.76
CA LEU A 36 8.89 -30.28 5.03
C LEU A 36 7.81 -30.77 4.06
N GLN A 37 6.56 -30.83 4.53
CA GLN A 37 5.41 -31.21 3.69
C GLN A 37 5.02 -30.11 2.69
N SER A 38 5.29 -28.85 3.03
CA SER A 38 5.07 -27.67 2.19
C SER A 38 6.12 -26.61 2.52
N ASP A 39 6.21 -25.59 1.67
CA ASP A 39 7.01 -24.40 1.97
C ASP A 39 6.53 -23.78 3.28
N LYS A 40 7.46 -23.26 4.07
CA LYS A 40 7.21 -22.82 5.43
C LYS A 40 7.71 -21.40 5.66
N VAL A 41 6.80 -20.56 6.15
CA VAL A 41 7.10 -19.18 6.52
C VAL A 41 7.47 -19.11 8.01
N ILE A 42 8.60 -18.49 8.32
CA ILE A 42 9.10 -18.30 9.69
C ILE A 42 9.43 -16.83 9.91
N ILE A 43 8.96 -16.28 11.03
CA ILE A 43 9.29 -14.94 11.49
C ILE A 43 10.42 -15.03 12.50
N ILE A 44 11.57 -14.44 12.18
CA ILE A 44 12.70 -14.26 13.10
C ILE A 44 12.57 -12.89 13.76
N PRO A 45 12.31 -12.81 15.07
CA PRO A 45 12.19 -11.53 15.79
C PRO A 45 13.46 -10.69 15.73
N LYS A 46 13.28 -9.36 15.85
CA LYS A 46 14.40 -8.42 15.98
C LYS A 46 15.11 -8.67 17.31
N GLY A 47 16.43 -8.76 17.27
CA GLY A 47 17.26 -9.03 18.45
C GLY A 47 17.50 -10.51 18.76
N SER A 48 16.91 -11.43 17.99
CA SER A 48 17.14 -12.87 18.20
C SER A 48 18.60 -13.24 17.98
N GLY A 49 19.19 -13.95 18.95
CA GLY A 49 20.55 -14.47 18.87
C GLY A 49 20.63 -15.77 18.07
N LEU A 50 21.85 -16.18 17.69
CA LEU A 50 22.09 -17.40 16.90
C LEU A 50 21.40 -18.65 17.49
N ASN A 51 21.44 -18.84 18.82
CA ASN A 51 20.83 -20.00 19.47
C ASN A 51 19.29 -19.99 19.37
N GLU A 52 18.69 -18.82 19.51
CA GLU A 52 17.24 -18.63 19.41
C GLU A 52 16.78 -18.87 17.97
N ILE A 53 17.48 -18.30 16.99
CA ILE A 53 17.24 -18.53 15.56
C ILE A 53 17.35 -20.02 15.23
N ALA A 54 18.41 -20.68 15.66
CA ALA A 54 18.62 -22.10 15.41
C ALA A 54 17.53 -22.97 16.08
N SER A 55 17.05 -22.57 17.27
CA SER A 55 15.97 -23.29 17.95
C SER A 55 14.66 -23.10 17.20
N LEU A 56 14.31 -21.86 16.83
CA LEU A 56 13.13 -21.55 16.04
C LEU A 56 13.09 -22.32 14.70
N LEU A 57 14.21 -22.36 13.97
CA LEU A 57 14.32 -23.12 12.73
C LEU A 57 14.15 -24.63 12.96
N SER A 58 14.71 -25.14 14.06
CA SER A 58 14.66 -26.57 14.40
C SER A 58 13.27 -27.00 14.84
N ASP A 59 12.63 -26.22 15.71
CA ASP A 59 11.26 -26.47 16.20
C ASP A 59 10.25 -26.41 15.05
N ASN A 60 10.57 -25.63 14.01
CA ASN A 60 9.78 -25.56 12.79
C ASN A 60 10.19 -26.57 11.70
N GLY A 61 11.19 -27.43 11.94
CA GLY A 61 11.61 -28.48 11.01
C GLY A 61 12.38 -27.98 9.77
N VAL A 62 12.72 -26.70 9.70
CA VAL A 62 13.53 -26.12 8.61
C VAL A 62 14.98 -26.59 8.70
N ILE A 63 15.44 -26.92 9.92
CA ILE A 63 16.66 -27.69 10.16
C ILE A 63 16.35 -28.85 11.09
N LYS A 64 17.02 -29.99 10.94
CA LYS A 64 16.79 -31.15 11.82
C LYS A 64 17.41 -30.99 13.21
N SER A 65 18.54 -30.27 13.29
CA SER A 65 19.26 -30.06 14.54
C SER A 65 19.89 -28.68 14.59
N LYS A 66 19.77 -28.03 15.75
CA LYS A 66 20.34 -26.71 16.02
C LYS A 66 21.88 -26.70 16.10
N TYR A 67 22.50 -27.78 16.56
CA TYR A 67 23.94 -27.77 16.87
C TYR A 67 24.84 -27.68 15.62
N PRO A 68 24.61 -28.45 14.53
CA PRO A 68 25.35 -28.30 13.28
C PRO A 68 25.22 -26.89 12.70
N PHE A 69 24.02 -26.32 12.76
CA PHE A 69 23.74 -24.97 12.28
C PHE A 69 24.49 -23.91 13.09
N ILE A 70 24.45 -23.99 14.43
CA ILE A 70 25.18 -23.07 15.32
C ILE A 70 26.69 -23.19 15.09
N LEU A 71 27.23 -24.41 14.98
CA LEU A 71 28.66 -24.62 14.77
C LEU A 71 29.11 -24.05 13.42
N ALA A 72 28.36 -24.32 12.35
CA ALA A 72 28.63 -23.78 11.03
C ALA A 72 28.62 -22.25 11.03
N ALA A 73 27.57 -21.63 11.61
CA ALA A 73 27.49 -20.17 11.71
C ALA A 73 28.67 -19.55 12.46
N LYS A 74 29.19 -20.23 13.50
CA LYS A 74 30.39 -19.80 14.24
C LYS A 74 31.68 -19.96 13.42
N ILE A 75 31.89 -21.12 12.79
CA ILE A 75 33.08 -21.41 11.98
C ILE A 75 33.19 -20.44 10.80
N PHE A 76 32.06 -20.13 10.15
CA PHE A 76 32.03 -19.19 9.02
C PHE A 76 31.99 -17.72 9.44
N GLY A 77 31.98 -17.40 10.74
CA GLY A 77 31.92 -16.03 11.23
C GLY A 77 30.60 -15.31 10.90
N LEU A 78 29.50 -16.04 10.73
CA LEU A 78 28.19 -15.53 10.31
C LEU A 78 27.23 -15.26 11.49
N SER A 79 27.61 -15.63 12.71
CA SER A 79 26.76 -15.54 13.92
C SER A 79 26.08 -14.18 14.13
N GLY A 80 26.78 -13.07 13.87
CA GLY A 80 26.23 -11.71 14.01
C GLY A 80 25.65 -11.11 12.72
N ARG A 81 25.65 -11.87 11.62
CA ARG A 81 25.19 -11.43 10.30
C ARG A 81 23.79 -11.91 9.97
N LEU A 82 23.24 -12.84 10.75
CA LEU A 82 21.87 -13.31 10.58
C LEU A 82 20.89 -12.16 10.79
N LYS A 83 20.03 -11.92 9.80
CA LYS A 83 19.06 -10.82 9.82
C LYS A 83 17.71 -11.31 10.34
N ALA A 84 17.09 -10.49 11.18
CA ALA A 84 15.69 -10.65 11.55
C ALA A 84 14.78 -10.39 10.34
N GLY A 85 13.57 -10.95 10.38
CA GLY A 85 12.59 -10.79 9.30
C GLY A 85 11.72 -12.04 9.11
N GLU A 86 10.76 -11.94 8.20
CA GLU A 86 9.95 -13.08 7.76
C GLU A 86 10.62 -13.74 6.57
N TYR A 87 10.76 -15.07 6.59
CA TYR A 87 11.44 -15.85 5.56
C TYR A 87 10.57 -17.01 5.14
N GLU A 88 10.59 -17.33 3.84
CA GLU A 88 9.97 -18.51 3.28
C GLU A 88 11.06 -19.53 2.94
N PHE A 89 10.87 -20.76 3.43
CA PHE A 89 11.80 -21.86 3.24
C PHE A 89 11.14 -22.97 2.43
N SER A 90 11.81 -23.41 1.37
CA SER A 90 11.31 -24.46 0.51
C SER A 90 11.36 -25.84 1.17
N THR A 91 10.53 -26.77 0.68
CA THR A 91 10.40 -28.13 1.23
C THR A 91 11.71 -28.90 1.43
N MET A 92 12.70 -28.65 0.58
CA MET A 92 13.99 -29.35 0.55
C MET A 92 15.19 -28.42 0.85
N VAL A 93 14.96 -27.29 1.54
CA VAL A 93 16.03 -26.34 1.84
C VAL A 93 17.14 -27.00 2.67
N LYS A 94 18.41 -26.73 2.31
CA LYS A 94 19.56 -27.21 3.09
C LYS A 94 19.96 -26.18 4.15
N PRO A 95 20.47 -26.57 5.33
CA PRO A 95 20.93 -25.64 6.36
C PRO A 95 21.97 -24.61 5.86
N ALA A 96 22.81 -24.98 4.90
CA ALA A 96 23.73 -24.04 4.23
C ALA A 96 22.99 -22.93 3.48
N ALA A 97 21.95 -23.27 2.72
CA ALA A 97 21.11 -22.30 2.03
C ALA A 97 20.30 -21.45 3.01
N VAL A 98 19.85 -22.03 4.14
CA VAL A 98 19.21 -21.28 5.22
C VAL A 98 20.16 -20.20 5.76
N LEU A 99 21.43 -20.52 6.04
CA LEU A 99 22.42 -19.52 6.44
C LEU A 99 22.61 -18.42 5.38
N GLU A 100 22.67 -18.78 4.10
CA GLU A 100 22.78 -17.79 3.02
C GLU A 100 21.56 -16.86 2.98
N ILE A 101 20.33 -17.41 3.03
CA ILE A 101 19.08 -16.64 3.03
C ILE A 101 19.05 -15.64 4.19
N LEU A 102 19.40 -16.11 5.40
CA LEU A 102 19.38 -15.28 6.60
C LEU A 102 20.49 -14.24 6.66
N THR A 103 21.67 -14.54 6.10
CA THR A 103 22.79 -13.58 6.05
C THR A 103 22.60 -12.53 4.96
N ALA A 104 22.05 -12.93 3.82
CA ALA A 104 21.68 -12.02 2.75
C ALA A 104 20.46 -11.16 3.10
N GLY A 105 19.64 -11.58 4.08
CA GLY A 105 18.41 -10.89 4.46
C GLY A 105 17.35 -10.94 3.36
N ARG A 106 17.25 -12.07 2.63
CA ARG A 106 16.23 -12.28 1.60
C ARG A 106 14.88 -12.57 2.25
N THR A 107 14.27 -11.55 2.84
CA THR A 107 12.97 -11.65 3.52
C THR A 107 11.82 -11.80 2.52
N LEU A 108 10.74 -12.41 2.97
CA LEU A 108 9.46 -12.42 2.29
C LEU A 108 8.92 -10.99 2.24
N VAL A 109 8.72 -10.47 1.03
CA VAL A 109 8.18 -9.13 0.80
C VAL A 109 6.67 -9.23 0.68
N ARG A 110 5.96 -8.53 1.58
CA ARG A 110 4.51 -8.36 1.53
C ARG A 110 4.16 -7.07 0.80
N HIS A 111 2.89 -6.93 0.42
CA HIS A 111 2.39 -5.70 -0.15
C HIS A 111 1.03 -5.33 0.44
N ILE A 112 0.75 -4.04 0.49
CA ILE A 112 -0.56 -3.49 0.80
C ILE A 112 -0.95 -2.53 -0.32
N THR A 113 -2.11 -2.75 -0.92
CA THR A 113 -2.66 -1.85 -1.94
C THR A 113 -3.55 -0.82 -1.26
N ILE A 114 -3.30 0.45 -1.55
CA ILE A 114 -4.13 1.56 -1.10
C ILE A 114 -4.98 2.04 -2.28
N PRO A 115 -6.28 1.73 -2.33
CA PRO A 115 -7.16 2.17 -3.40
C PRO A 115 -7.25 3.69 -3.55
N GLU A 116 -7.37 4.16 -4.79
CA GLU A 116 -7.66 5.56 -5.11
C GLU A 116 -9.02 5.99 -4.52
N GLY A 117 -9.13 7.25 -4.12
CA GLY A 117 -10.40 7.82 -3.65
C GLY A 117 -10.77 7.51 -2.20
N LEU A 118 -9.88 6.85 -1.45
CA LEU A 118 -10.00 6.69 0.01
C LEU A 118 -9.65 7.99 0.74
N THR A 119 -10.39 8.27 1.81
CA THR A 119 -10.07 9.33 2.77
C THR A 119 -8.84 8.95 3.59
N SER A 120 -8.16 9.95 4.15
CA SER A 120 -7.00 9.70 5.02
C SER A 120 -7.37 8.85 6.25
N LYS A 121 -8.62 8.96 6.74
CA LYS A 121 -9.12 8.15 7.86
C LYS A 121 -9.27 6.68 7.48
N GLU A 122 -9.78 6.39 6.29
CA GLU A 122 -9.92 5.03 5.76
C GLU A 122 -8.56 4.38 5.52
N ILE A 123 -7.59 5.13 4.96
CA ILE A 123 -6.22 4.65 4.77
C ILE A 123 -5.58 4.30 6.12
N VAL A 124 -5.72 5.17 7.12
CA VAL A 124 -5.21 4.89 8.48
C VAL A 124 -5.86 3.65 9.08
N LYS A 125 -7.18 3.45 8.86
CA LYS A 125 -7.88 2.23 9.31
C LYS A 125 -7.34 0.99 8.61
N LEU A 126 -7.20 1.02 7.28
CA LEU A 126 -6.64 -0.06 6.47
C LEU A 126 -5.23 -0.46 6.95
N LEU A 127 -4.37 0.52 7.19
CA LEU A 127 -3.01 0.27 7.72
C LEU A 127 -3.04 -0.32 9.14
N LYS A 128 -4.00 0.06 9.99
CA LYS A 128 -4.16 -0.51 11.34
C LYS A 128 -4.59 -1.96 11.31
N GLU A 129 -5.44 -2.34 10.36
CA GLU A 129 -5.93 -3.70 10.17
C GLU A 129 -4.89 -4.64 9.53
N GLU A 130 -3.83 -4.09 8.93
CA GLU A 130 -2.72 -4.87 8.38
C GLU A 130 -1.80 -5.42 9.48
N ASN A 131 -1.86 -6.75 9.69
CA ASN A 131 -1.15 -7.45 10.78
C ASN A 131 0.37 -7.50 10.59
N GLY A 132 0.87 -7.47 9.34
CA GLY A 132 2.30 -7.51 9.08
C GLY A 132 3.03 -6.21 9.41
N LEU A 133 2.30 -5.11 9.64
CA LEU A 133 2.86 -3.83 10.04
C LEU A 133 2.76 -3.62 11.56
N VAL A 134 3.65 -2.82 12.13
CA VAL A 134 3.70 -2.52 13.57
C VAL A 134 3.71 -1.02 13.85
N GLY A 135 3.56 -0.66 15.12
CA GLY A 135 3.55 0.73 15.58
C GLY A 135 2.19 1.43 15.40
N THR A 136 2.09 2.62 15.97
CA THR A 136 0.87 3.45 15.98
C THR A 136 1.00 4.62 15.01
N ILE A 137 -0.13 5.01 14.42
CA ILE A 137 -0.26 6.27 13.67
C ILE A 137 -0.89 7.28 14.61
N ASN A 138 -0.10 8.25 15.09
CA ASN A 138 -0.51 9.18 16.14
C ASN A 138 -1.51 10.24 15.65
N SER A 139 -1.48 10.58 14.36
CA SER A 139 -2.38 11.56 13.76
C SER A 139 -2.77 11.15 12.34
N THR A 140 -4.03 11.39 11.99
CA THR A 140 -4.53 11.22 10.63
C THR A 140 -3.87 12.24 9.71
N PRO A 141 -3.21 11.82 8.62
CA PRO A 141 -2.65 12.75 7.65
C PRO A 141 -3.72 13.68 7.04
N PRO A 142 -3.37 14.90 6.60
CA PRO A 142 -4.30 15.76 5.87
C PRO A 142 -4.90 15.05 4.66
N GLU A 143 -6.15 15.40 4.31
CA GLU A 143 -6.81 14.84 3.13
C GLU A 143 -6.07 15.25 1.84
N GLY A 144 -5.96 14.31 0.89
CA GLY A 144 -5.21 14.51 -0.34
C GLY A 144 -3.69 14.67 -0.15
N SER A 145 -3.12 14.12 0.93
CA SER A 145 -1.66 14.17 1.17
C SER A 145 -0.94 12.84 0.97
N LEU A 146 -1.69 11.77 0.69
CA LEU A 146 -1.18 10.42 0.56
C LEU A 146 -1.36 9.94 -0.87
N LEU A 147 -0.32 9.32 -1.45
CA LEU A 147 -0.40 8.74 -2.78
C LEU A 147 -1.02 7.33 -2.72
N PRO A 148 -2.19 7.07 -3.34
CA PRO A 148 -2.75 5.73 -3.42
C PRO A 148 -1.98 4.88 -4.43
N GLU A 149 -1.34 3.83 -3.96
CA GLU A 149 -0.51 2.89 -4.74
C GLU A 149 -0.40 1.56 -3.98
N THR A 150 0.32 0.59 -4.56
CA THR A 150 0.72 -0.62 -3.84
C THR A 150 2.09 -0.42 -3.18
N TYR A 151 2.14 -0.64 -1.87
CA TYR A 151 3.32 -0.44 -1.04
C TYR A 151 3.87 -1.78 -0.55
N TYR A 152 5.13 -2.04 -0.86
CA TYR A 152 5.85 -3.22 -0.38
C TYR A 152 6.46 -2.97 1.00
N TYR A 153 6.40 -3.98 1.86
CA TYR A 153 6.93 -3.95 3.22
C TYR A 153 7.39 -5.33 3.68
N SER A 154 8.24 -5.38 4.69
CA SER A 154 8.61 -6.59 5.42
C SER A 154 7.82 -6.70 6.73
N PHE A 155 7.62 -7.92 7.23
CA PHE A 155 6.99 -8.12 8.51
C PHE A 155 7.69 -7.34 9.63
N GLY A 156 6.92 -6.58 10.42
CA GLY A 156 7.45 -5.74 11.48
C GLY A 156 7.94 -4.36 11.01
N ASP A 157 7.67 -3.97 9.76
CA ASP A 157 7.85 -2.59 9.29
C ASP A 157 6.83 -1.65 9.93
N SER A 158 7.21 -0.38 10.05
CA SER A 158 6.39 0.62 10.74
C SER A 158 5.24 1.11 9.86
N ARG A 159 4.02 1.13 10.41
CA ARG A 159 2.86 1.79 9.79
C ARG A 159 3.16 3.26 9.46
N LEU A 160 3.89 3.96 10.35
CA LEU A 160 4.26 5.35 10.14
C LEU A 160 5.24 5.52 8.98
N GLU A 161 6.13 4.55 8.77
CA GLU A 161 7.06 4.58 7.64
C GLU A 161 6.33 4.45 6.30
N ILE A 162 5.31 3.59 6.21
CA ILE A 162 4.44 3.52 5.03
C ILE A 162 3.76 4.86 4.77
N VAL A 163 3.14 5.47 5.79
CA VAL A 163 2.54 6.81 5.67
C VAL A 163 3.55 7.87 5.19
N ASN A 164 4.77 7.85 5.71
CA ASN A 164 5.81 8.80 5.31
C ASN A 164 6.27 8.56 3.86
N ARG A 165 6.37 7.31 3.42
CA ARG A 165 6.63 6.96 2.02
C ARG A 165 5.51 7.46 1.11
N MET A 166 4.25 7.25 1.49
CA MET A 166 3.09 7.77 0.76
C MET A 166 3.17 9.29 0.57
N LYS A 167 3.42 10.05 1.65
CA LYS A 167 3.57 11.52 1.60
C LYS A 167 4.72 11.95 0.70
N LYS A 168 5.89 11.33 0.87
CA LYS A 168 7.09 11.65 0.09
C LYS A 168 6.87 11.42 -1.39
N GLN A 169 6.27 10.29 -1.76
CA GLN A 169 5.95 9.98 -3.16
C GLN A 169 4.88 10.92 -3.72
N PHE A 170 3.84 11.22 -2.93
CA PHE A 170 2.81 12.18 -3.32
C PHE A 170 3.40 13.56 -3.62
N THR A 171 4.18 14.13 -2.70
CA THR A 171 4.81 15.45 -2.88
C THR A 171 5.73 15.46 -4.10
N LYS A 172 6.51 14.40 -4.32
CA LYS A 172 7.38 14.28 -5.50
C LYS A 172 6.55 14.28 -6.78
N LYS A 173 5.53 13.43 -6.88
CA LYS A 173 4.69 13.31 -8.08
C LYS A 173 3.87 14.56 -8.35
N LEU A 174 3.30 15.17 -7.32
CA LEU A 174 2.57 16.43 -7.46
C LEU A 174 3.47 17.53 -7.99
N LYS A 175 4.73 17.62 -7.54
CA LYS A 175 5.69 18.59 -8.07
C LYS A 175 5.97 18.34 -9.55
N GLU A 176 6.28 17.09 -9.92
CA GLU A 176 6.54 16.70 -11.32
C GLU A 176 5.38 17.08 -12.25
N LEU A 177 4.14 16.81 -11.84
CA LEU A 177 2.94 17.13 -12.63
C LEU A 177 2.60 18.61 -12.65
N TRP A 178 2.81 19.32 -11.53
CA TRP A 178 2.52 20.74 -11.42
C TRP A 178 3.39 21.59 -12.37
N ASP A 179 4.64 21.16 -12.56
CA ASP A 179 5.59 21.81 -13.47
C ASP A 179 5.16 21.68 -14.93
N THR A 180 4.38 20.66 -15.29
CA THR A 180 3.86 20.45 -16.66
C THR A 180 2.47 21.00 -16.89
N ARG A 181 1.79 21.53 -15.87
CA ARG A 181 0.36 21.91 -15.94
C ARG A 181 0.02 22.82 -17.12
N ASN A 182 -1.23 22.76 -17.58
CA ASN A 182 -1.74 23.74 -18.53
C ASN A 182 -1.79 25.14 -17.86
N PRO A 183 -1.12 26.17 -18.40
CA PRO A 183 -1.10 27.51 -17.80
C PRO A 183 -2.47 28.21 -17.85
N ASN A 184 -3.37 27.77 -18.74
CA ASN A 184 -4.69 28.33 -18.95
C ASN A 184 -5.76 27.52 -18.19
N ILE A 185 -5.55 27.32 -16.88
CA ILE A 185 -6.55 26.76 -15.97
C ILE A 185 -6.81 27.73 -14.80
N PRO A 186 -8.00 27.72 -14.18
CA PRO A 186 -8.36 28.66 -13.11
C PRO A 186 -7.73 28.30 -11.75
N ILE A 187 -7.05 27.15 -11.68
CA ILE A 187 -6.35 26.62 -10.51
C ILE A 187 -5.02 27.37 -10.33
N LYS A 188 -4.81 27.94 -9.15
CA LYS A 188 -3.67 28.82 -8.85
C LYS A 188 -2.54 28.10 -8.12
N THR A 189 -2.83 27.02 -7.42
CA THR A 189 -1.85 26.29 -6.60
C THR A 189 -1.93 24.79 -6.82
N SER A 190 -0.83 24.07 -6.56
CA SER A 190 -0.81 22.62 -6.59
C SER A 190 -1.79 22.01 -5.59
N TYR A 191 -2.04 22.67 -4.46
CA TYR A 191 -3.05 22.25 -3.50
C TYR A 191 -4.47 22.35 -4.08
N GLU A 192 -4.81 23.45 -4.77
CA GLU A 192 -6.11 23.56 -5.46
C GLU A 192 -6.28 22.49 -6.56
N ALA A 193 -5.19 22.07 -7.22
CA ALA A 193 -5.23 20.97 -8.17
C ALA A 193 -5.60 19.65 -7.48
N VAL A 194 -5.04 19.38 -6.30
CA VAL A 194 -5.40 18.19 -5.50
C VAL A 194 -6.85 18.26 -5.04
N ILE A 195 -7.36 19.43 -4.65
CA ILE A 195 -8.78 19.60 -4.30
C ILE A 195 -9.65 19.20 -5.49
N LEU A 196 -9.39 19.76 -6.68
CA LEU A 196 -10.17 19.43 -7.86
C LEU A 196 -10.04 17.94 -8.24
N ALA A 197 -8.83 17.39 -8.17
CA ALA A 197 -8.56 15.98 -8.45
C ALA A 197 -9.35 15.05 -7.52
N SER A 198 -9.47 15.38 -6.23
CA SER A 198 -10.27 14.60 -5.27
C SER A 198 -11.77 14.59 -5.61
N ILE A 199 -12.27 15.68 -6.20
CA ILE A 199 -13.66 15.74 -6.69
C ILE A 199 -13.80 14.87 -7.94
N ILE A 200 -12.90 15.00 -8.91
CA ILE A 200 -12.90 14.20 -10.15
C ILE A 200 -12.84 12.69 -9.85
N GLU A 201 -11.98 12.28 -8.90
CA GLU A 201 -11.81 10.89 -8.50
C GLU A 201 -13.13 10.26 -8.02
N LYS A 202 -13.94 11.02 -7.27
CA LYS A 202 -15.21 10.53 -6.73
C LYS A 202 -16.36 10.56 -7.76
N GLU A 203 -16.18 11.21 -8.90
CA GLU A 203 -17.21 11.30 -9.95
C GLU A 203 -17.10 10.16 -10.98
N THR A 204 -15.88 9.70 -11.30
CA THR A 204 -15.70 8.61 -12.26
C THR A 204 -14.42 7.82 -12.05
N ALA A 205 -14.53 6.50 -12.23
CA ALA A 205 -13.39 5.59 -12.33
C ALA A 205 -12.89 5.45 -13.80
N ILE A 206 -13.63 5.97 -14.79
CA ILE A 206 -13.30 5.82 -16.21
C ILE A 206 -12.28 6.88 -16.62
N ARG A 207 -11.09 6.45 -17.02
CA ARG A 207 -9.95 7.32 -17.34
C ARG A 207 -10.30 8.39 -18.38
N GLU A 208 -10.98 8.02 -19.46
CA GLU A 208 -11.31 8.96 -20.55
C GLU A 208 -12.31 10.04 -20.10
N GLU A 209 -13.22 9.71 -19.18
CA GLU A 209 -14.21 10.66 -18.67
C GLU A 209 -13.62 11.63 -17.65
N ARG A 210 -12.54 11.25 -16.93
CA ARG A 210 -11.87 12.15 -15.96
C ARG A 210 -11.49 13.48 -16.60
N PHE A 211 -10.92 13.47 -17.81
CA PHE A 211 -10.54 14.69 -18.53
C PHE A 211 -11.73 15.56 -18.97
N LEU A 212 -12.86 14.93 -19.32
CA LEU A 212 -14.10 15.63 -19.67
C LEU A 212 -14.80 16.21 -18.44
N ILE A 213 -14.82 15.49 -17.33
CA ILE A 213 -15.35 15.97 -16.05
C ILE A 213 -14.48 17.12 -15.52
N ALA A 214 -13.16 16.99 -15.60
CA ALA A 214 -12.22 18.07 -15.28
C ALA A 214 -12.49 19.32 -16.14
N SER A 215 -12.80 19.15 -17.43
CA SER A 215 -13.23 20.22 -18.32
C SER A 215 -14.48 20.93 -17.81
N VAL A 216 -15.51 20.18 -17.41
CA VAL A 216 -16.76 20.75 -16.88
C VAL A 216 -16.49 21.59 -15.62
N PHE A 217 -15.74 21.06 -14.65
CA PHE A 217 -15.43 21.80 -13.43
C PHE A 217 -14.56 23.04 -13.72
N THR A 218 -13.57 22.91 -14.59
CA THR A 218 -12.72 24.02 -15.04
C THR A 218 -13.54 25.14 -15.67
N ASN A 219 -14.45 24.79 -16.59
CA ASN A 219 -15.35 25.72 -17.24
C ASN A 219 -16.29 26.41 -16.24
N ARG A 220 -16.80 25.67 -15.25
CA ARG A 220 -17.63 26.23 -14.18
C ARG A 220 -16.86 27.23 -13.33
N LEU A 221 -15.62 26.90 -12.94
CA LEU A 221 -14.75 27.82 -12.19
C LEU A 221 -14.49 29.12 -12.95
N TYR A 222 -14.19 29.06 -14.25
CA TYR A 222 -14.02 30.24 -15.09
C TYR A 222 -15.26 31.15 -15.10
N ARG A 223 -16.45 30.56 -15.19
CA ARG A 223 -17.72 31.31 -15.20
C ARG A 223 -18.24 31.66 -13.81
N LYS A 224 -17.47 31.39 -12.74
CA LYS A 224 -17.89 31.56 -11.34
C LYS A 224 -19.21 30.82 -11.03
N MET A 225 -19.46 29.73 -11.74
CA MET A 225 -20.55 28.80 -11.47
C MET A 225 -20.16 27.91 -10.28
N ARG A 226 -21.15 27.52 -9.48
CA ARG A 226 -20.95 26.54 -8.41
C ARG A 226 -20.60 25.17 -9.01
N LEU A 227 -19.77 24.38 -8.31
CA LEU A 227 -19.36 23.07 -8.83
C LEU A 227 -20.48 22.04 -8.73
N GLN A 228 -21.32 22.10 -7.69
CA GLN A 228 -22.48 21.23 -7.49
C GLN A 228 -22.15 19.74 -7.68
N SER A 229 -21.15 19.27 -6.94
CA SER A 229 -20.71 17.87 -6.94
C SER A 229 -21.18 17.18 -5.67
N ASP A 230 -21.90 16.08 -5.85
CA ASP A 230 -22.52 15.28 -4.79
C ASP A 230 -21.50 14.75 -3.76
N PRO A 231 -20.35 14.17 -4.16
CA PRO A 231 -19.29 13.76 -3.23
C PRO A 231 -18.84 14.84 -2.23
N THR A 232 -18.85 16.11 -2.65
CA THR A 232 -18.44 17.22 -1.77
C THR A 232 -19.46 17.50 -0.66
N VAL A 233 -20.75 17.24 -0.94
CA VAL A 233 -21.82 17.33 0.05
C VAL A 233 -21.69 16.20 1.05
N ILE A 234 -21.51 14.97 0.56
CA ILE A 234 -21.41 13.80 1.45
C ILE A 234 -20.21 13.92 2.38
N TYR A 235 -19.04 14.30 1.86
CA TYR A 235 -17.86 14.53 2.70
C TYR A 235 -18.08 15.65 3.74
N GLY A 236 -18.76 16.73 3.36
CA GLY A 236 -19.05 17.85 4.25
C GLY A 236 -20.11 17.54 5.32
N VAL A 237 -20.97 16.54 5.09
CA VAL A 237 -21.95 16.07 6.06
C VAL A 237 -21.27 15.04 6.96
N ALA A 238 -20.79 15.51 8.12
CA ALA A 238 -20.12 14.68 9.10
C ALA A 238 -20.92 13.41 9.44
N GLY A 239 -20.26 12.25 9.41
CA GLY A 239 -20.82 10.97 9.85
C GLY A 239 -21.58 10.17 8.80
N LYS A 240 -21.79 10.70 7.58
CA LYS A 240 -22.30 9.91 6.46
C LYS A 240 -21.18 9.17 5.75
N ASP A 241 -21.42 7.89 5.43
CA ASP A 241 -20.58 7.18 4.46
C ASP A 241 -20.70 7.85 3.09
N LEU A 242 -19.61 7.89 2.31
CA LEU A 242 -19.60 8.42 0.94
C LEU A 242 -20.60 7.69 0.01
N ASN A 243 -21.11 6.53 0.42
CA ASN A 243 -22.09 5.74 -0.32
C ASN A 243 -23.54 5.98 0.12
N GLU A 244 -23.81 6.80 1.14
CA GLU A 244 -25.17 7.10 1.57
C GLU A 244 -25.89 8.03 0.58
N PRO A 245 -27.21 7.83 0.36
CA PRO A 245 -27.99 8.70 -0.50
C PRO A 245 -28.06 10.13 0.07
N ILE A 246 -27.93 11.10 -0.83
CA ILE A 246 -28.01 12.52 -0.51
C ILE A 246 -29.47 12.95 -0.47
N THR A 247 -29.86 13.62 0.62
CA THR A 247 -31.21 14.19 0.76
C THR A 247 -31.25 15.65 0.31
N GLN A 248 -32.44 16.17 0.03
CA GLN A 248 -32.62 17.59 -0.31
C GLN A 248 -32.18 18.54 0.81
N THR A 249 -32.29 18.12 2.07
CA THR A 249 -31.81 18.87 3.23
C THR A 249 -30.28 18.89 3.28
N ASP A 250 -29.61 17.80 2.90
CA ASP A 250 -28.14 17.76 2.81
C ASP A 250 -27.62 18.74 1.74
N LEU A 251 -28.26 18.79 0.56
CA LEU A 251 -27.87 19.70 -0.52
C LEU A 251 -27.92 21.19 -0.13
N ARG A 252 -28.80 21.55 0.82
CA ARG A 252 -28.98 22.93 1.30
C ARG A 252 -28.16 23.24 2.55
N ARG A 253 -27.56 22.23 3.20
CA ARG A 253 -26.80 22.42 4.43
C ARG A 253 -25.53 23.21 4.17
N GLU A 254 -25.32 24.28 4.93
CA GLU A 254 -24.09 25.07 4.82
C GLU A 254 -22.93 24.31 5.47
N THR A 255 -21.95 23.92 4.66
CA THR A 255 -20.69 23.33 5.12
C THR A 255 -19.54 23.91 4.32
N ALA A 256 -18.31 23.76 4.82
CA ALA A 256 -17.12 24.23 4.12
C ALA A 256 -16.82 23.47 2.81
N HIS A 257 -17.51 22.35 2.57
CA HIS A 257 -17.32 21.48 1.41
C HIS A 257 -18.52 21.43 0.47
N ASN A 258 -19.72 21.82 0.92
CA ASN A 258 -20.91 21.73 0.09
C ASN A 258 -20.88 22.70 -1.10
N THR A 259 -20.48 22.19 -2.26
CA THR A 259 -20.37 22.94 -3.52
C THR A 259 -21.72 23.27 -4.18
N TYR A 260 -22.85 22.93 -3.57
CA TYR A 260 -24.17 23.48 -3.93
C TYR A 260 -24.41 24.85 -3.29
N VAL A 261 -23.76 25.13 -2.15
CA VAL A 261 -23.91 26.38 -1.40
C VAL A 261 -22.75 27.32 -1.69
N ILE A 262 -21.52 26.83 -1.54
CA ILE A 262 -20.30 27.64 -1.73
C ILE A 262 -20.00 27.88 -3.22
N ARG A 263 -19.23 28.93 -3.51
CA ARG A 263 -18.69 29.21 -4.85
C ARG A 263 -17.22 28.82 -4.89
N GLY A 264 -16.78 28.25 -6.01
CA GLY A 264 -15.40 27.80 -6.20
C GLY A 264 -15.14 26.42 -5.59
N LEU A 265 -13.86 26.16 -5.30
CA LEU A 265 -13.40 24.92 -4.69
C LEU A 265 -13.72 24.89 -3.19
N PRO A 266 -13.93 23.69 -2.60
CA PRO A 266 -14.00 23.53 -1.15
C PRO A 266 -12.65 23.84 -0.49
N LYS A 267 -12.62 23.94 0.85
CA LYS A 267 -11.40 24.32 1.59
C LYS A 267 -10.30 23.25 1.58
N THR A 268 -10.66 21.98 1.47
CA THR A 268 -9.72 20.85 1.43
C THR A 268 -10.16 19.82 0.41
N PRO A 269 -9.27 18.89 0.01
CA PRO A 269 -9.68 17.69 -0.70
C PRO A 269 -10.69 16.88 0.10
N ILE A 270 -11.43 16.00 -0.59
CA ILE A 270 -12.45 15.11 -0.01
C ILE A 270 -12.01 13.63 0.01
N CYS A 271 -10.86 13.31 -0.58
CA CYS A 271 -10.21 12.01 -0.58
C CYS A 271 -8.74 12.16 -1.01
N ASN A 272 -8.00 11.04 -1.04
CA ASN A 272 -6.69 10.93 -1.66
C ASN A 272 -6.84 10.49 -3.13
N PRO A 273 -6.66 11.40 -4.11
CA PRO A 273 -6.85 11.07 -5.52
C PRO A 273 -5.67 10.30 -6.09
N GLY A 274 -5.92 9.52 -7.14
CA GLY A 274 -4.89 8.91 -7.96
C GLY A 274 -4.15 9.92 -8.84
N ILE A 275 -3.00 9.51 -9.38
CA ILE A 275 -2.21 10.33 -10.32
C ILE A 275 -3.03 10.73 -11.55
N ALA A 276 -3.86 9.82 -12.07
CA ALA A 276 -4.69 10.08 -13.25
C ALA A 276 -5.71 11.22 -13.02
N SER A 277 -6.26 11.34 -11.82
CA SER A 277 -7.18 12.44 -11.47
C SER A 277 -6.46 13.76 -11.29
N ILE A 278 -5.22 13.74 -10.78
CA ILE A 278 -4.35 14.93 -10.71
C ILE A 278 -3.97 15.40 -12.12
N GLU A 279 -3.58 14.47 -13.00
CA GLU A 279 -3.31 14.76 -14.42
C GLU A 279 -4.53 15.40 -15.08
N ALA A 280 -5.73 14.85 -14.89
CA ALA A 280 -6.96 15.40 -15.46
C ALA A 280 -7.26 16.81 -14.93
N ALA A 281 -7.03 17.08 -13.65
CA ALA A 281 -7.20 18.41 -13.05
C ALA A 281 -6.22 19.45 -13.63
N LEU A 282 -5.00 19.04 -13.97
CA LEU A 282 -3.95 19.92 -14.51
C LEU A 282 -4.00 20.06 -16.04
N HIS A 283 -4.58 19.08 -16.72
CA HIS A 283 -4.70 19.00 -18.18
C HIS A 283 -6.13 18.67 -18.62
N PRO A 284 -7.14 19.47 -18.23
CA PRO A 284 -8.52 19.20 -18.60
C PRO A 284 -8.70 19.21 -20.12
N ALA A 285 -9.63 18.39 -20.63
CA ALA A 285 -9.99 18.43 -22.04
C ALA A 285 -10.51 19.82 -22.42
N THR A 286 -10.21 20.30 -23.63
CA THR A 286 -10.75 21.58 -24.11
C THR A 286 -12.14 21.38 -24.69
N THR A 287 -13.17 21.70 -23.91
CA THR A 287 -14.58 21.57 -24.32
C THR A 287 -15.41 22.76 -23.85
N SER A 288 -16.63 22.90 -24.37
CA SER A 288 -17.60 23.90 -23.88
C SER A 288 -18.69 23.28 -22.99
N TYR A 289 -18.41 22.15 -22.34
CA TYR A 289 -19.38 21.48 -21.48
C TYR A 289 -19.44 22.13 -20.10
N PHE A 290 -20.66 22.26 -19.58
CA PHE A 290 -20.93 22.81 -18.24
C PHE A 290 -21.73 21.85 -17.37
N TYR A 291 -22.24 20.75 -17.94
CA TYR A 291 -23.08 19.81 -17.22
C TYR A 291 -22.77 18.39 -17.68
N PHE A 292 -22.85 17.44 -16.77
CA PHE A 292 -22.82 16.02 -17.06
C PHE A 292 -23.88 15.30 -16.22
N VAL A 293 -24.36 14.16 -16.69
CA VAL A 293 -25.28 13.27 -15.97
C VAL A 293 -25.01 11.84 -16.39
N ALA A 294 -25.18 10.89 -15.47
CA ALA A 294 -25.04 9.47 -15.76
C ALA A 294 -25.90 9.05 -16.97
N LYS A 295 -25.34 8.16 -17.81
CA LYS A 295 -25.99 7.54 -18.97
C LYS A 295 -26.13 6.02 -18.83
N GLY A 296 -25.60 5.44 -17.75
CA GLY A 296 -25.51 3.99 -17.52
C GLY A 296 -24.14 3.41 -17.83
N GLY A 297 -23.85 2.23 -17.29
CA GLY A 297 -22.54 1.55 -17.47
C GLY A 297 -21.35 2.35 -16.93
N GLY A 298 -21.57 3.19 -15.91
CA GLY A 298 -20.53 4.05 -15.33
C GLY A 298 -20.16 5.30 -16.17
N ARG A 299 -20.84 5.53 -17.29
CA ARG A 299 -20.54 6.64 -18.22
C ARG A 299 -21.48 7.83 -18.06
N HIS A 300 -21.08 8.98 -18.62
CA HIS A 300 -21.78 10.25 -18.54
C HIS A 300 -22.14 10.85 -19.90
N SER A 301 -23.27 11.56 -19.95
CA SER A 301 -23.64 12.45 -21.06
C SER A 301 -23.26 13.88 -20.72
N PHE A 302 -22.45 14.51 -21.56
CA PHE A 302 -21.98 15.89 -21.38
C PHE A 302 -22.85 16.87 -22.20
N SER A 303 -23.05 18.08 -21.69
CA SER A 303 -23.93 19.09 -22.31
C SER A 303 -23.46 20.52 -22.07
N LYS A 304 -23.74 21.40 -23.03
CA LYS A 304 -23.31 22.81 -23.00
C LYS A 304 -24.35 23.69 -22.30
N THR A 305 -25.63 23.32 -22.39
CA THR A 305 -26.74 24.12 -21.85
C THR A 305 -27.56 23.35 -20.82
N LEU A 306 -28.21 24.09 -19.91
CA LEU A 306 -29.12 23.51 -18.93
C LEU A 306 -30.31 22.79 -19.60
N LYS A 307 -30.77 23.30 -20.75
CA LYS A 307 -31.87 22.67 -21.52
C LYS A 307 -31.48 21.28 -22.01
N GLU A 308 -30.29 21.14 -22.61
CA GLU A 308 -29.74 19.84 -23.02
C GLU A 308 -29.54 18.90 -21.83
N HIS A 309 -28.96 19.42 -20.73
CA HIS A 309 -28.77 18.66 -19.52
C HIS A 309 -30.09 18.08 -18.99
N ASN A 310 -31.14 18.90 -18.87
CA ASN A 310 -32.46 18.46 -18.40
C ASN A 310 -33.10 17.40 -19.31
N ILE A 311 -32.84 17.43 -20.62
CA ILE A 311 -33.26 16.37 -21.54
C ILE A 311 -32.52 15.06 -21.21
N ASN A 312 -31.20 15.13 -21.00
CA ASN A 312 -30.39 13.96 -20.63
C ASN A 312 -30.79 13.39 -19.26
N VAL A 313 -31.10 14.24 -18.27
CA VAL A 313 -31.63 13.80 -16.95
C VAL A 313 -32.94 13.03 -17.12
N LYS A 314 -33.87 13.54 -17.95
CA LYS A 314 -35.14 12.83 -18.24
C LYS A 314 -34.90 11.48 -18.89
N LYS A 315 -33.94 11.38 -19.82
CA LYS A 315 -33.56 10.10 -20.47
C LYS A 315 -32.99 9.10 -19.45
N TRP A 316 -32.11 9.57 -18.57
CA TRP A 316 -31.50 8.75 -17.52
C TRP A 316 -32.54 8.20 -16.54
N ARG A 317 -33.43 9.05 -16.00
CA ARG A 317 -34.48 8.61 -15.07
C ARG A 317 -35.39 7.54 -15.68
N LYS A 318 -35.80 7.73 -16.93
CA LYS A 318 -36.58 6.71 -17.68
C LYS A 318 -35.81 5.40 -17.88
N ALA A 319 -34.48 5.45 -18.03
CA ALA A 319 -33.65 4.25 -18.13
C ALA A 319 -33.53 3.54 -16.78
N GLN A 320 -33.35 4.27 -15.68
CA GLN A 320 -33.32 3.70 -14.33
C GLN A 320 -34.62 2.98 -13.97
N GLU A 321 -35.79 3.58 -14.27
CA GLU A 321 -37.10 2.98 -14.03
C GLU A 321 -37.30 1.63 -14.75
N LYS A 322 -36.63 1.44 -15.90
CA LYS A 322 -36.65 0.17 -16.65
C LYS A 322 -35.68 -0.88 -16.10
N ILE A 323 -34.61 -0.46 -15.43
CA ILE A 323 -33.63 -1.36 -14.81
C ILE A 323 -34.14 -1.84 -13.45
N SER A 324 -34.95 -1.02 -12.76
CA SER A 324 -35.57 -1.37 -11.48
C SER A 324 -36.84 -2.23 -11.58
N LYS A 325 -37.27 -2.57 -12.79
CA LYS A 325 -38.41 -3.45 -13.08
C LYS A 325 -37.91 -4.76 -13.66
#